data_AF-A0AAW4NQY5-F1
#
_entry.id   AF-A0AAW4NQY5-F1
#
_cell.length_a   1.000
_cell.length_b   1.000
_cell.length_c   1.000
_cell.angle_alpha   90.00
_cell.angle_beta   90.00
_cell.angle_gamma   90.00
#
_symmetry.space_group_name_H-M   'P 1'
#
loop_
_entity.id
_entity.type
_entity.pdbx_description
1 polymer ?
#
loop_
_entity_poly.entity_id
_entity_poly.type
_entity_poly.pdbx_seq_one_letter_code
_entity_poly.pdbx_strand_id
1 'polypeptide(L)'
;MNKTYRDLIYRFQNQGIEESQSTGAILIGKAPHIAPEAWLNTLYPPLSKNDVQALEKELGMEIPTDYKKFLLDVSNGLDILVGTFCLDGLRRNYKRSTDESRQPFSIITANIRERPRNAADDYFFIGGYDWDGSYLYIDNRTSIVHYCDRDDATSLFQWETFEQMLISELKRIYSLFDERGRKIDEDLYTTPIKR
;
A
#
# COMPACT_ATOMS: atom_id res chain seq x y z
N MET A 1 -4.94 -17.61 -3.76
CA MET A 1 -4.68 -16.30 -4.38
C MET A 1 -5.82 -16.01 -5.35
N ASN A 2 -6.62 -14.96 -5.13
CA ASN A 2 -7.63 -14.59 -6.12
C ASN A 2 -6.87 -14.01 -7.33
N LYS A 3 -7.03 -14.62 -8.51
CA LYS A 3 -6.23 -14.27 -9.70
C LYS A 3 -6.37 -12.78 -10.08
N THR A 4 -7.48 -12.16 -9.66
CA THR A 4 -7.94 -10.86 -10.14
C THR A 4 -7.06 -9.66 -9.79
N TYR A 5 -6.56 -9.49 -8.55
CA TYR A 5 -5.71 -8.33 -8.24
C TYR A 5 -4.23 -8.53 -8.59
N ARG A 6 -3.74 -9.78 -8.66
CA ARG A 6 -2.36 -10.03 -9.10
C ARG A 6 -2.15 -9.57 -10.53
N ASP A 7 -3.08 -9.88 -11.43
CA ASP A 7 -3.00 -9.45 -12.83
C ASP A 7 -3.03 -7.91 -12.94
N LEU A 8 -3.79 -7.24 -12.08
CA LEU A 8 -3.81 -5.78 -11.98
C LEU A 8 -2.46 -5.22 -11.51
N ILE A 9 -1.85 -5.79 -10.48
CA ILE A 9 -0.54 -5.34 -9.99
C ILE A 9 0.55 -5.53 -11.05
N TYR A 10 0.48 -6.59 -11.85
CA TYR A 10 1.42 -6.89 -12.92
C TYR A 10 1.09 -6.19 -14.26
N ARG A 11 0.20 -5.19 -14.25
CA ARG A 11 -0.25 -4.46 -15.46
C ARG A 11 0.91 -3.98 -16.34
N PHE A 12 2.01 -3.52 -15.75
CA PHE A 12 3.15 -2.95 -16.46
C PHE A 12 4.32 -3.92 -16.67
N GLN A 13 4.11 -5.23 -16.50
CA GLN A 13 5.18 -6.23 -16.64
C GLN A 13 5.88 -6.23 -18.01
N ASN A 14 5.19 -5.79 -19.07
CA ASN A 14 5.76 -5.64 -20.41
C ASN A 14 6.88 -4.60 -20.49
N GLN A 15 6.95 -3.68 -19.51
CA GLN A 15 8.01 -2.68 -19.35
C GLN A 15 9.16 -3.19 -18.47
N GLY A 16 9.16 -4.47 -18.11
CA GLY A 16 10.21 -5.14 -17.36
C GLY A 16 9.75 -5.62 -15.98
N ILE A 17 10.44 -6.65 -15.48
CA ILE A 17 10.36 -7.14 -14.12
C ILE A 17 11.80 -7.37 -13.62
N GLU A 18 12.07 -7.00 -12.38
CA GLU A 18 13.34 -7.29 -11.71
C GLU A 18 13.08 -7.65 -10.25
N GLU A 19 14.00 -8.40 -9.63
CA GLU A 19 13.96 -8.71 -8.21
C GLU A 19 15.15 -8.03 -7.52
N SER A 20 14.87 -7.27 -6.47
CA SER A 20 15.89 -6.62 -5.62
C SER A 20 16.74 -7.68 -4.94
N GLN A 21 18.06 -7.59 -5.09
CA GLN A 21 18.98 -8.56 -4.50
C GLN A 21 19.08 -8.44 -2.98
N SER A 22 18.91 -7.23 -2.45
CA SER A 22 19.00 -6.97 -1.01
C SER A 22 17.71 -7.27 -0.25
N THR A 23 16.55 -7.14 -0.91
CA THR A 23 15.25 -7.16 -0.22
C THR A 23 14.29 -8.23 -0.75
N GLY A 24 14.53 -8.80 -1.93
CA GLY A 24 13.60 -9.70 -2.62
C GLY A 24 12.36 -8.98 -3.19
N ALA A 25 12.32 -7.65 -3.17
CA ALA A 25 11.21 -6.88 -3.75
C ALA A 25 11.11 -7.12 -5.26
N ILE A 26 9.90 -7.41 -5.74
CA ILE A 26 9.60 -7.54 -7.16
C ILE A 26 9.23 -6.17 -7.69
N LEU A 27 10.07 -5.66 -8.59
CA LEU A 27 9.97 -4.36 -9.23
C LEU A 27 9.34 -4.56 -10.62
N ILE A 28 8.26 -3.83 -10.92
CA ILE A 28 7.43 -4.07 -12.12
C ILE A 28 7.24 -2.77 -12.89
N GLY A 29 7.57 -2.80 -14.18
CA GLY A 29 7.45 -1.69 -15.12
C GLY A 29 8.49 -0.59 -14.90
N LYS A 30 9.59 -0.60 -15.67
CA LYS A 30 10.63 0.44 -15.57
C LYS A 30 10.08 1.80 -15.95
N ALA A 31 10.37 2.82 -15.15
CA ALA A 31 9.88 4.19 -15.31
C ALA A 31 11.03 5.22 -15.42
N PRO A 32 11.92 5.14 -16.44
CA PRO A 32 13.08 6.02 -16.56
C PRO A 32 12.73 7.51 -16.74
N HIS A 33 11.46 7.80 -17.06
CA HIS A 33 10.93 9.16 -17.16
C HIS A 33 10.71 9.82 -15.79
N ILE A 34 10.65 9.03 -14.70
CA ILE A 34 10.57 9.51 -13.32
C ILE A 34 11.99 9.61 -12.73
N ALA A 35 12.72 8.49 -12.76
CA ALA A 35 14.15 8.43 -12.43
C ALA A 35 14.78 7.18 -13.07
N PRO A 36 16.11 7.13 -13.29
CA PRO A 36 16.77 6.00 -13.94
C PRO A 36 16.47 4.63 -13.30
N GLU A 37 16.33 4.61 -11.97
CA GLU A 37 16.06 3.41 -11.15
C GLU A 37 14.60 3.34 -10.69
N ALA A 38 13.68 4.12 -11.29
CA ALA A 38 12.27 4.09 -10.90
C ALA A 38 11.53 2.91 -11.52
N TRP A 39 10.56 2.40 -10.75
CA TRP A 39 9.69 1.29 -11.11
C TRP A 39 8.27 1.66 -10.73
N LEU A 40 7.31 1.38 -11.61
CA LEU A 40 5.92 1.80 -11.42
C LEU A 40 5.28 1.08 -10.24
N ASN A 41 5.40 -0.24 -10.16
CA ASN A 41 4.81 -1.01 -9.07
C ASN A 41 5.87 -1.83 -8.35
N THR A 42 5.70 -2.00 -7.04
CA THR A 42 6.56 -2.84 -6.21
C THR A 42 5.74 -3.77 -5.32
N LEU A 43 6.09 -5.05 -5.33
CA LEU A 43 5.67 -6.03 -4.33
C LEU A 43 6.86 -6.41 -3.46
N TYR A 44 6.60 -6.70 -2.20
CA TYR A 44 7.62 -7.07 -1.22
C TYR A 44 7.40 -8.51 -0.78
N PRO A 45 8.47 -9.27 -0.46
CA PRO A 45 8.32 -10.65 -0.03
C PRO A 45 7.31 -10.78 1.11
N PRO A 46 6.37 -11.74 1.04
CA PRO A 46 5.40 -11.94 2.10
C PRO A 46 6.05 -12.16 3.46
N LEU A 47 5.33 -11.77 4.51
CA LEU A 47 5.77 -11.96 5.87
C LEU A 47 5.69 -13.43 6.30
N SER A 48 6.59 -13.81 7.18
CA SER A 48 6.44 -15.06 7.91
C SER A 48 5.41 -14.90 9.04
N LYS A 49 4.88 -16.02 9.54
CA LYS A 49 4.03 -16.01 10.74
C LYS A 49 4.72 -15.39 11.95
N ASN A 50 6.05 -15.59 12.06
CA ASN A 50 6.85 -15.03 13.15
C ASN A 50 6.98 -13.51 13.01
N ASP A 51 7.16 -12.99 11.78
CA ASP A 51 7.15 -11.54 11.53
C ASP A 51 5.81 -10.93 11.96
N VAL A 52 4.69 -11.55 11.57
CA VAL A 52 3.34 -11.09 11.93
C VAL A 52 3.14 -11.10 13.44
N GLN A 53 3.50 -12.18 14.14
CA GLN A 53 3.39 -12.26 15.60
C GLN A 53 4.23 -11.20 16.31
N ALA A 54 5.47 -10.97 15.85
CA ALA A 54 6.32 -9.93 16.40
C ALA A 54 5.74 -8.53 16.15
N LEU A 55 5.18 -8.31 14.97
CA LEU A 55 4.56 -7.06 14.58
C LEU A 55 3.28 -6.76 15.39
N GLU A 56 2.40 -7.75 15.58
CA GLU A 56 1.22 -7.63 16.44
C GLU A 56 1.60 -7.31 17.89
N LYS A 57 2.67 -7.92 18.38
CA LYS A 57 3.21 -7.62 19.71
C LYS A 57 3.72 -6.17 19.82
N GLU A 58 4.38 -5.66 18.79
CA GLU A 58 4.85 -4.26 18.74
C GLU A 58 3.69 -3.27 18.63
N LEU A 59 2.70 -3.59 17.80
CA LEU A 59 1.49 -2.78 17.61
C LEU A 59 0.58 -2.79 18.85
N GLY A 60 0.66 -3.81 19.70
CA GLY A 60 -0.24 -3.97 20.84
C GLY A 60 -1.68 -4.30 20.44
N MET A 61 -1.91 -4.67 19.17
CA MET A 61 -3.21 -5.04 18.63
C MET A 61 -3.06 -6.11 17.54
N GLU A 62 -4.12 -6.88 17.30
CA GLU A 62 -4.15 -7.85 16.22
C GLU A 62 -4.31 -7.16 14.86
N ILE A 63 -3.58 -7.64 13.85
CA ILE A 63 -3.77 -7.21 12.46
C ILE A 63 -5.09 -7.81 11.95
N PRO A 64 -5.97 -7.00 11.31
CA PRO A 64 -7.23 -7.48 10.74
C PRO A 64 -7.03 -8.68 9.83
N THR A 65 -7.94 -9.66 9.91
CA THR A 65 -7.81 -10.97 9.27
C THR A 65 -7.48 -10.88 7.77
N ASP A 66 -8.19 -10.03 7.02
CA ASP A 66 -7.99 -9.90 5.58
C ASP A 66 -6.65 -9.25 5.23
N TYR A 67 -6.22 -8.26 6.02
CA TYR A 67 -4.93 -7.61 5.81
C TYR A 67 -3.77 -8.51 6.21
N LYS A 68 -3.91 -9.23 7.33
CA LYS A 68 -2.97 -10.27 7.77
C LYS A 68 -2.77 -11.34 6.69
N LYS A 69 -3.87 -11.79 6.07
CA LYS A 69 -3.81 -12.74 4.95
C LYS A 69 -3.07 -12.15 3.74
N PHE A 70 -3.31 -10.89 3.41
CA PHE A 70 -2.54 -10.20 2.37
C PHE A 70 -1.04 -10.17 2.68
N LEU A 71 -0.66 -9.80 3.92
CA LEU A 71 0.73 -9.76 4.35
C LEU A 71 1.44 -11.12 4.30
N LEU A 72 0.74 -12.21 4.63
CA LEU A 72 1.28 -13.58 4.65
C LEU A 72 1.31 -14.25 3.28
N ASP A 73 0.27 -14.05 2.46
CA ASP A 73 0.06 -14.86 1.25
C ASP A 73 0.40 -14.09 -0.03
N VAL A 74 0.46 -12.76 0.03
CA VAL A 74 0.54 -11.90 -1.17
C VAL A 74 1.79 -11.03 -1.13
N SER A 75 1.90 -10.12 -0.17
CA SER A 75 2.97 -9.12 -0.15
C SER A 75 3.06 -8.40 1.19
N ASN A 76 4.29 -8.13 1.66
CA ASN A 76 4.54 -7.30 2.83
C ASN A 76 4.32 -5.80 2.50
N GLY A 77 3.05 -5.39 2.38
CA GLY A 77 2.69 -4.09 1.81
C GLY A 77 2.81 -4.06 0.29
N LEU A 78 2.56 -2.93 -0.35
CA LEU A 78 2.84 -2.72 -1.78
C LEU A 78 2.97 -1.23 -2.11
N ASP A 79 3.51 -0.95 -3.29
CA ASP A 79 3.60 0.40 -3.86
C ASP A 79 3.08 0.36 -5.30
N ILE A 80 2.12 1.22 -5.63
CA ILE A 80 1.51 1.33 -6.97
C ILE A 80 1.73 2.73 -7.52
N LEU A 81 2.23 2.77 -8.75
CA LEU A 81 2.55 3.98 -9.49
C LEU A 81 3.40 4.95 -8.65
N VAL A 82 4.53 4.45 -8.15
CA VAL A 82 5.55 5.22 -7.41
C VAL A 82 4.96 5.95 -6.20
N GLY A 83 4.24 5.19 -5.37
CA GLY A 83 3.66 5.67 -4.12
C GLY A 83 2.28 6.32 -4.25
N THR A 84 1.75 6.46 -5.47
CA THR A 84 0.40 7.04 -5.69
C THR A 84 -0.65 6.38 -4.79
N PHE A 85 -0.58 5.06 -4.68
CA PHE A 85 -1.34 4.26 -3.73
C PHE A 85 -0.41 3.23 -3.11
N CYS A 86 -0.41 3.13 -1.79
CA CYS A 86 0.44 2.18 -1.07
C CYS A 86 -0.34 1.42 0.01
N LEU A 87 0.19 0.25 0.33
CA LEU A 87 -0.20 -0.53 1.50
C LEU A 87 1.02 -0.75 2.38
N ASP A 88 0.87 -0.53 3.67
CA ASP A 88 1.94 -0.52 4.65
C ASP A 88 2.35 -1.92 5.08
N GLY A 89 3.63 -2.11 5.36
CA GLY A 89 4.17 -3.39 5.81
C GLY A 89 5.19 -3.25 6.92
N LEU A 90 5.84 -4.37 7.21
CA LEU A 90 7.01 -4.39 8.08
C LEU A 90 8.22 -3.82 7.32
N ARG A 91 8.67 -2.66 7.76
CA ARG A 91 9.92 -2.04 7.33
C ARG A 91 11.05 -2.44 8.28
N ARG A 92 12.09 -3.10 7.76
CA ARG A 92 13.18 -3.69 8.56
C ARG A 92 14.37 -2.76 8.76
N ASN A 93 14.56 -1.78 7.88
CA ASN A 93 15.61 -0.77 8.04
C ASN A 93 15.25 0.57 7.36
N TYR A 94 16.06 1.59 7.64
CA TYR A 94 15.92 2.95 7.11
C TYR A 94 17.14 3.38 6.27
N LYS A 95 17.88 2.39 5.73
CA LYS A 95 19.00 2.69 4.83
C LYS A 95 18.46 3.33 3.55
N ARG A 96 19.28 4.22 2.96
CA ARG A 96 18.91 5.02 1.78
C ARG A 96 19.64 4.60 0.49
N SER A 97 20.30 3.45 0.50
CA SER A 97 20.85 2.87 -0.74
C SER A 97 19.70 2.42 -1.64
N THR A 98 19.88 2.50 -2.96
CA THR A 98 18.81 2.23 -3.93
C THR A 98 18.14 0.88 -3.70
N ASP A 99 18.94 -0.18 -3.52
CA ASP A 99 18.41 -1.54 -3.42
C ASP A 99 17.86 -1.87 -2.02
N GLU A 100 18.56 -1.50 -0.94
CA GLU A 100 18.06 -1.77 0.42
C GLU A 100 16.83 -0.92 0.79
N SER A 101 16.61 0.20 0.08
CA SER A 101 15.43 1.05 0.30
C SER A 101 14.12 0.46 -0.25
N ARG A 102 14.18 -0.61 -1.07
CA ARG A 102 13.03 -1.32 -1.66
C ARG A 102 12.26 -2.11 -0.61
N GLN A 103 11.60 -1.38 0.27
CA GLN A 103 10.80 -1.89 1.38
C GLN A 103 9.52 -1.07 1.48
N PRO A 104 8.44 -1.65 2.05
CA PRO A 104 7.19 -0.93 2.20
C PRO A 104 7.36 0.28 3.13
N PHE A 105 6.38 1.18 3.08
CA PHE A 105 6.13 2.10 4.18
C PHE A 105 5.83 1.32 5.47
N SER A 106 6.20 1.91 6.61
CA SER A 106 6.10 1.21 7.88
C SER A 106 4.69 1.30 8.44
N ILE A 107 4.08 0.15 8.67
CA ILE A 107 2.78 0.00 9.34
C ILE A 107 2.76 0.57 10.76
N ILE A 108 3.93 0.70 11.39
CA ILE A 108 4.10 1.32 12.72
C ILE A 108 3.84 2.83 12.67
N THR A 109 4.11 3.49 11.54
CA THR A 109 3.99 4.94 11.42
C THR A 109 2.54 5.37 11.66
N ALA A 110 1.59 4.90 10.85
CA ALA A 110 0.19 5.31 10.96
C ALA A 110 -0.55 4.68 12.16
N ASN A 111 -0.06 3.55 12.71
CA ASN A 111 -0.71 2.90 13.85
C ASN A 111 -0.18 3.35 15.22
N ILE A 112 1.05 3.88 15.32
CA ILE A 112 1.65 4.28 16.60
C ILE A 112 2.13 5.74 16.60
N ARG A 113 2.94 6.14 15.61
CA ARG A 113 3.68 7.41 15.67
C ARG A 113 2.86 8.61 15.21
N GLU A 114 2.13 8.43 14.12
CA GLU A 114 1.35 9.44 13.40
C GLU A 114 -0.13 9.06 13.38
N ARG A 115 -0.58 8.28 14.36
CA ARG A 115 -1.97 7.86 14.46
C ARG A 115 -2.89 9.08 14.64
N PRO A 116 -3.93 9.25 13.79
CA PRO A 116 -4.92 10.30 13.98
C PRO A 116 -5.52 10.29 15.38
N ARG A 117 -5.63 11.46 16.01
CA ARG A 117 -5.99 11.58 17.44
C ARG A 117 -7.41 11.11 17.77
N ASN A 118 -8.30 11.17 16.79
CA ASN A 118 -9.70 10.75 16.93
C ASN A 118 -9.94 9.30 16.47
N ALA A 119 -8.89 8.55 16.08
CA ALA A 119 -9.03 7.15 15.72
C ALA A 119 -9.43 6.30 16.93
N ALA A 120 -10.47 5.47 16.78
CA ALA A 120 -10.84 4.49 17.79
C ALA A 120 -9.76 3.40 17.91
N ASP A 121 -9.63 2.74 19.07
CA ASP A 121 -8.60 1.72 19.30
C ASP A 121 -8.67 0.55 18.30
N ASP A 122 -9.86 0.24 17.79
CA ASP A 122 -10.09 -0.84 16.81
C ASP A 122 -9.74 -0.44 15.36
N TYR A 123 -9.35 0.81 15.10
CA TYR A 123 -8.97 1.24 13.76
C TYR A 123 -7.53 0.85 13.44
N PHE A 124 -7.35 0.06 12.41
CA PHE A 124 -6.04 -0.42 11.98
C PHE A 124 -5.66 0.20 10.65
N PHE A 125 -4.68 1.10 10.64
CA PHE A 125 -4.22 1.79 9.43
C PHE A 125 -3.37 0.87 8.55
N ILE A 126 -3.62 0.87 7.25
CA ILE A 126 -3.07 -0.11 6.31
C ILE A 126 -2.36 0.50 5.11
N GLY A 127 -2.33 1.82 4.95
CA GLY A 127 -1.73 2.48 3.80
C GLY A 127 -2.40 3.81 3.49
N GLY A 128 -2.25 4.29 2.26
CA GLY A 128 -2.74 5.62 1.88
C GLY A 128 -2.40 6.06 0.47
N TYR A 129 -2.50 7.37 0.24
CA TYR A 129 -2.27 8.03 -1.04
C TYR A 129 -1.25 9.15 -0.89
N ASP A 130 -0.29 9.27 -1.81
CA ASP A 130 0.75 10.31 -1.74
C ASP A 130 0.25 11.73 -1.96
N TRP A 131 -0.85 11.89 -2.71
CA TRP A 131 -1.38 13.18 -3.16
C TRP A 131 -1.61 14.18 -2.04
N ASP A 132 -2.26 13.73 -0.97
CA ASP A 132 -2.51 14.50 0.24
C ASP A 132 -2.00 13.78 1.51
N GLY A 133 -1.41 12.58 1.36
CA GLY A 133 -1.00 11.71 2.47
C GLY A 133 -2.18 11.25 3.34
N SER A 134 -3.37 11.17 2.76
CA SER A 134 -4.54 10.55 3.38
C SER A 134 -4.32 9.06 3.64
N TYR A 135 -5.04 8.54 4.63
CA TYR A 135 -4.90 7.16 5.06
C TYR A 135 -6.10 6.29 4.72
N LEU A 136 -5.81 4.99 4.67
CA LEU A 136 -6.76 3.90 4.70
C LEU A 136 -6.63 3.16 6.03
N TYR A 137 -7.77 2.81 6.63
CA TYR A 137 -7.80 1.93 7.79
C TYR A 137 -8.92 0.89 7.68
N ILE A 138 -8.77 -0.22 8.38
CA ILE A 138 -9.80 -1.23 8.56
C ILE A 138 -10.33 -1.07 9.99
N ASP A 139 -11.65 -0.97 10.14
CA ASP A 139 -12.30 -1.11 11.44
C ASP A 139 -12.33 -2.60 11.81
N ASN A 140 -11.54 -3.00 12.80
CA ASN A 140 -11.39 -4.40 13.18
C ASN A 140 -12.68 -5.02 13.76
N ARG A 141 -13.68 -4.20 14.11
CA ARG A 141 -14.99 -4.67 14.58
C ARG A 141 -15.94 -5.03 13.44
N THR A 142 -15.82 -4.34 12.31
CA THR A 142 -16.77 -4.45 11.20
C THR A 142 -16.14 -5.00 9.91
N SER A 143 -14.81 -5.05 9.85
CA SER A 143 -14.00 -5.35 8.65
C SER A 143 -14.18 -4.37 7.48
N ILE A 144 -14.88 -3.26 7.70
CA ILE A 144 -15.08 -2.21 6.71
C ILE A 144 -13.77 -1.45 6.55
N VAL A 145 -13.41 -1.13 5.31
CA VAL A 145 -12.26 -0.30 4.99
C VAL A 145 -12.72 1.13 4.81
N HIS A 146 -12.01 2.06 5.41
CA HIS A 146 -12.31 3.47 5.39
C HIS A 146 -11.15 4.27 4.80
N TYR A 147 -11.49 5.27 4.01
CA TYR A 147 -10.62 6.36 3.61
C TYR A 147 -10.88 7.56 4.52
N CYS A 148 -9.82 8.23 4.97
CA CYS A 148 -9.88 9.37 5.88
C CYS A 148 -8.76 10.37 5.62
N ASP A 149 -8.78 11.50 6.32
CA ASP A 149 -7.69 12.48 6.26
C ASP A 149 -6.43 11.96 6.96
N ARG A 150 -5.29 12.63 6.73
CA ARG A 150 -4.04 12.32 7.41
C ARG A 150 -4.16 12.51 8.92
N ASP A 151 -4.85 13.57 9.36
CA ASP A 151 -4.91 13.96 10.78
C ASP A 151 -6.27 13.70 11.44
N ASP A 152 -7.26 13.23 10.65
CA ASP A 152 -8.65 13.00 11.08
C ASP A 152 -9.18 11.68 10.52
N ALA A 153 -9.42 10.72 11.42
CA ALA A 153 -9.94 9.39 11.10
C ALA A 153 -11.45 9.34 10.81
N THR A 154 -12.13 10.48 10.68
CA THR A 154 -13.53 10.52 10.24
C THR A 154 -13.61 9.95 8.83
N SER A 155 -14.42 8.89 8.67
CA SER A 155 -14.55 8.23 7.37
C SER A 155 -15.15 9.18 6.34
N LEU A 156 -14.43 9.35 5.24
CA LEU A 156 -14.83 10.14 4.08
C LEU A 156 -15.37 9.26 2.94
N PHE A 157 -14.89 8.02 2.87
CA PHE A 157 -15.38 6.98 1.96
C PHE A 157 -15.15 5.61 2.58
N GLN A 158 -15.90 4.59 2.14
CA GLN A 158 -15.79 3.24 2.67
C GLN A 158 -16.02 2.14 1.63
N TRP A 159 -15.42 0.98 1.88
CA TRP A 159 -15.63 -0.27 1.15
C TRP A 159 -16.02 -1.37 2.12
N GLU A 160 -16.89 -2.29 1.70
CA GLU A 160 -17.36 -3.36 2.57
C GLU A 160 -16.26 -4.37 2.92
N THR A 161 -15.25 -4.52 2.05
CA THR A 161 -14.13 -5.45 2.27
C THR A 161 -12.81 -4.91 1.74
N PHE A 162 -11.70 -5.42 2.30
CA PHE A 162 -10.35 -5.14 1.81
C PHE A 162 -10.15 -5.52 0.34
N GLU A 163 -10.72 -6.64 -0.10
CA GLU A 163 -10.59 -7.08 -1.49
C GLU A 163 -11.32 -6.14 -2.45
N GLN A 164 -12.54 -5.70 -2.10
CA GLN A 164 -13.27 -4.70 -2.89
C GLN A 164 -12.48 -3.39 -2.99
N MET A 165 -11.94 -2.91 -1.86
CA MET A 165 -11.08 -1.72 -1.83
C MET A 165 -9.89 -1.90 -2.79
N LEU A 166 -9.07 -2.93 -2.60
CA LEU A 166 -7.86 -3.13 -3.39
C LEU A 166 -8.14 -3.23 -4.90
N ILE A 167 -9.15 -4.00 -5.31
CA ILE A 167 -9.48 -4.16 -6.73
C ILE A 167 -10.02 -2.86 -7.34
N SER A 168 -10.92 -2.17 -6.64
CA SER A 168 -11.50 -0.92 -7.14
C SER A 168 -10.45 0.18 -7.24
N GLU A 169 -9.57 0.29 -6.24
CA GLU A 169 -8.51 1.29 -6.20
C GLU A 169 -7.43 1.03 -7.24
N LEU A 170 -6.97 -0.22 -7.42
CA LEU A 170 -6.05 -0.54 -8.52
C LEU A 170 -6.65 -0.12 -9.88
N LYS A 171 -7.92 -0.43 -10.13
CA LYS A 171 -8.58 -0.05 -11.40
C LYS A 171 -8.70 1.46 -11.54
N ARG A 172 -9.11 2.17 -10.50
CA ARG A 172 -9.29 3.63 -10.49
C ARG A 172 -7.96 4.32 -10.70
N ILE A 173 -6.94 4.00 -9.90
CA ILE A 173 -5.60 4.57 -10.01
C ILE A 173 -5.03 4.35 -11.41
N TYR A 174 -5.08 3.13 -11.96
CA TYR A 174 -4.58 2.92 -13.32
C TYR A 174 -5.38 3.59 -14.44
N SER A 175 -6.59 4.09 -14.19
CA SER A 175 -7.32 4.91 -15.17
C SER A 175 -6.81 6.35 -15.24
N LEU A 176 -6.02 6.78 -14.25
CA LEU A 176 -5.43 8.12 -14.20
C LEU A 176 -4.07 8.20 -14.92
N PHE A 177 -3.54 7.06 -15.37
CA PHE A 177 -2.22 6.95 -15.97
C PHE A 177 -2.26 6.29 -17.34
N ASP A 178 -1.37 6.73 -18.23
CA ASP A 178 -1.21 6.17 -19.57
C ASP A 178 -0.56 4.78 -19.54
N GLU A 179 -0.41 4.17 -20.71
CA GLU A 179 0.21 2.85 -20.87
C GLU A 179 1.69 2.80 -20.43
N ARG A 180 2.35 3.96 -20.29
CA ARG A 180 3.74 4.12 -19.88
C ARG A 180 3.87 4.54 -18.41
N GLY A 181 2.76 4.59 -17.67
CA GLY A 181 2.74 4.98 -16.25
C GLY A 181 2.93 6.47 -16.01
N ARG A 182 2.63 7.35 -16.97
CA ARG A 182 2.57 8.81 -16.77
C ARG A 182 1.16 9.22 -16.40
N LYS A 183 0.99 10.18 -15.49
CA LYS A 183 -0.32 10.78 -15.23
C LYS A 183 -0.87 11.37 -16.54
N ILE A 184 -2.15 11.12 -16.80
CA ILE A 184 -2.85 11.68 -17.97
C ILE A 184 -3.14 13.17 -17.76
N ASP A 185 -3.44 13.54 -16.52
CA ASP A 185 -3.67 14.91 -16.07
C ASP A 185 -3.05 15.07 -14.67
N GLU A 186 -2.11 16.01 -14.54
CA GLU A 186 -1.35 16.26 -13.31
C GLU A 186 -2.21 16.95 -12.23
N ASP A 187 -3.29 17.63 -12.64
CA ASP A 187 -4.18 18.35 -11.73
C ASP A 187 -5.31 17.45 -11.19
N LEU A 188 -5.41 16.21 -11.66
CA LEU A 188 -6.38 15.25 -11.15
C LEU A 188 -5.89 14.61 -9.85
N TYR A 189 -6.73 14.74 -8.83
CA TYR A 189 -6.62 14.03 -7.55
C TYR A 189 -6.49 12.52 -7.77
N THR A 190 -5.54 11.91 -7.06
CA THR A 190 -5.37 10.46 -7.06
C THR A 190 -6.09 9.78 -5.89
N THR A 191 -6.83 10.53 -5.06
CA THR A 191 -7.63 10.00 -3.94
C THR A 191 -9.01 9.48 -4.39
N PRO A 192 -9.70 8.65 -3.58
CA PRO A 192 -10.98 8.04 -3.93
C PRO A 192 -12.13 9.02 -4.18
N ILE A 193 -12.09 10.19 -3.53
CA ILE A 193 -13.10 11.23 -3.65
C ILE A 193 -12.45 12.57 -3.94
N LYS A 194 -13.15 13.42 -4.70
CA LYS A 194 -12.75 14.81 -4.89
C LYS A 194 -13.05 15.60 -3.62
N ARG A 195 -12.07 16.37 -3.16
CA ARG A 195 -12.22 17.36 -2.10
C ARG A 195 -12.36 18.76 -2.68
#